data_AF-A0A382ZPU4-F1
#
_entry.id   AF-A0A382ZPU4-F1
#
_cell.length_a   1.000
_cell.length_b   1.000
_cell.length_c   1.000
_cell.angle_alpha   90.00
_cell.angle_beta   90.00
_cell.angle_gamma   90.00
#
_symmetry.space_group_name_H-M   'P 1'
#
loop_
_entity.id
_entity.type
_entity.pdbx_description
1 polymer ?
#
loop_
_entity_poly.entity_id
_entity_poly.type
_entity_poly.pdbx_seq_one_letter_code
_entity_poly.pdbx_strand_id
1 'polypeptide(L)'
;MSNREIYLDHAATTPVDPIVADTISRIQTDCFANPSSPHNAGRRAHHRLDEARVKILEDFGCPDATLIFTSGATEANYLALHGLKNPERTAFATSQRDHESLRNATSSLATHSVNQT
;
A
#
# COMPACT_ATOMS: atom_id res chain seq x y z
N MET A 1 -42.06 -5.89 7.46
CA MET A 1 -40.85 -5.47 8.21
C MET A 1 -39.76 -5.20 7.19
N SER A 2 -39.17 -4.00 7.17
CA SER A 2 -38.04 -3.72 6.27
C SER A 2 -36.83 -4.52 6.75
N ASN A 3 -36.31 -5.41 5.90
CA ASN A 3 -35.13 -6.21 6.21
C ASN A 3 -33.91 -5.26 6.22
N ARG A 4 -33.39 -4.93 7.40
CA ARG A 4 -32.19 -4.09 7.55
C ARG A 4 -30.97 -4.98 7.37
N GLU A 5 -30.16 -4.67 6.37
CA GLU A 5 -28.87 -5.31 6.18
C GLU A 5 -27.91 -4.96 7.33
N ILE A 6 -27.23 -5.97 7.87
CA ILE A 6 -26.21 -5.82 8.91
C ILE A 6 -24.90 -6.38 8.34
N TYR A 7 -23.89 -5.54 8.22
CA TYR A 7 -22.57 -5.91 7.73
C TYR A 7 -21.66 -6.31 8.90
N LEU A 8 -21.19 -7.56 8.89
CA LEU A 8 -20.37 -8.14 9.97
C LEU A 8 -19.02 -8.69 9.45
N ASP A 9 -18.54 -8.21 8.30
CA ASP A 9 -17.30 -8.69 7.67
C ASP A 9 -16.25 -7.57 7.47
N HIS A 10 -16.08 -6.73 8.49
CA HIS A 10 -15.13 -5.61 8.47
C HIS A 10 -13.67 -6.01 8.26
N ALA A 11 -13.34 -7.29 8.48
CA ALA A 11 -12.01 -7.84 8.23
C ALA A 11 -11.70 -8.01 6.74
N ALA A 12 -12.72 -8.21 5.88
CA ALA A 12 -12.54 -8.30 4.43
C ALA A 12 -12.44 -6.93 3.77
N THR A 13 -13.35 -6.01 4.14
CA THR A 13 -13.29 -4.59 3.76
C THR A 13 -14.17 -3.77 4.70
N THR A 14 -14.04 -2.45 4.69
CA THR A 14 -14.84 -1.55 5.54
C THR A 14 -15.47 -0.45 4.68
N PRO A 15 -16.75 -0.08 4.92
CA PRO A 15 -17.35 1.06 4.25
C PRO A 15 -16.50 2.33 4.44
N VAL A 16 -16.29 3.06 3.35
CA VAL A 16 -15.51 4.30 3.39
C VAL A 16 -16.24 5.33 4.25
N ASP A 17 -15.52 5.94 5.19
CA ASP A 17 -16.05 7.04 5.99
C ASP A 17 -16.48 8.20 5.06
N PRO A 18 -17.67 8.80 5.25
CA PRO A 18 -18.14 9.91 4.41
C PRO A 18 -17.14 11.07 4.28
N ILE A 19 -16.38 11.38 5.35
CA ILE A 19 -15.36 12.43 5.34
C ILE A 19 -14.20 12.06 4.41
N VAL A 20 -13.84 10.77 4.37
CA VAL A 20 -12.80 10.25 3.47
C VAL A 20 -13.29 10.32 2.02
N ALA A 21 -14.52 9.90 1.74
CA ALA A 21 -15.09 9.94 0.38
C ALA A 21 -15.12 11.36 -0.19
N ASP A 22 -15.56 12.32 0.62
CA ASP A 22 -15.60 13.75 0.29
C ASP A 22 -14.18 14.33 0.10
N THR A 23 -13.21 13.94 0.93
CA THR A 23 -11.81 14.34 0.77
C THR A 23 -11.19 13.81 -0.52
N ILE A 24 -11.44 12.54 -0.86
CA ILE A 24 -10.98 11.95 -2.13
C ILE A 24 -11.53 12.75 -3.31
N SER A 25 -12.84 13.06 -3.30
CA SER A 25 -13.47 13.83 -4.37
C SER A 25 -12.84 15.21 -4.54
N ARG A 26 -12.60 15.95 -3.45
CA ARG A 26 -11.91 17.24 -3.50
C ARG A 26 -10.48 17.14 -4.01
N ILE A 27 -9.71 16.16 -3.54
CA ILE A 27 -8.32 16.00 -3.97
C ILE A 27 -8.26 15.69 -5.47
N GLN A 28 -9.19 14.90 -5.99
CA GLN A 28 -9.29 14.62 -7.42
C GLN A 28 -9.55 15.88 -8.26
N THR A 29 -10.34 16.84 -7.78
CA THR A 29 -10.60 18.10 -8.49
C THR A 29 -9.46 19.11 -8.32
N ASP A 30 -8.90 19.23 -7.11
CA ASP A 30 -7.96 20.30 -6.76
C ASP A 30 -6.51 19.96 -7.16
N CYS A 31 -6.17 18.66 -7.16
CA CYS A 31 -4.82 18.13 -7.36
C CYS A 31 -4.74 17.17 -8.57
N PHE A 32 -5.47 17.48 -9.63
CA PHE A 32 -5.54 16.66 -10.86
C PHE A 32 -4.22 16.56 -11.65
N ALA A 33 -3.28 17.46 -11.42
CA ALA A 33 -2.06 17.56 -12.22
C ALA A 33 -0.98 16.56 -11.80
N ASN A 34 -0.12 16.18 -12.74
CA ASN A 34 1.01 15.28 -12.45
C ASN A 34 1.95 15.91 -11.40
N PRO A 35 2.20 15.26 -10.24
CA PRO A 35 3.07 15.78 -9.19
C PRO A 35 4.54 15.91 -9.62
N SER A 36 4.97 15.20 -10.68
CA SER A 36 6.32 15.35 -11.25
C SER A 36 6.48 16.58 -12.14
N SER A 37 5.39 17.29 -12.47
CA SER A 37 5.46 18.48 -13.30
C SER A 37 5.94 19.70 -12.49
N PRO A 38 6.87 20.51 -13.04
CA PRO A 38 7.47 21.62 -12.28
C PRO A 38 6.54 22.82 -12.13
N HIS A 39 5.42 22.91 -12.86
CA HIS A 39 4.50 24.06 -12.79
C HIS A 39 3.66 24.07 -11.51
N ASN A 40 3.04 25.22 -11.20
CA ASN A 40 2.25 25.43 -9.96
C ASN A 40 1.27 24.29 -9.66
N ALA A 41 0.51 23.80 -10.64
CA ALA A 41 -0.46 22.74 -10.40
C ALA A 41 0.18 21.40 -9.99
N GLY A 42 1.34 21.03 -10.56
CA GLY A 42 2.05 19.79 -10.19
C GLY A 42 2.69 19.92 -8.81
N ARG A 43 3.29 21.07 -8.51
CA ARG A 43 3.82 21.36 -7.16
C ARG A 43 2.75 21.28 -6.06
N ARG A 44 1.53 21.75 -6.33
CA ARG A 44 0.41 21.58 -5.38
C ARG A 44 0.06 20.12 -5.13
N ALA A 45 -0.02 19.30 -6.18
CA ALA A 45 -0.28 17.87 -6.05
C ALA A 45 0.86 17.15 -5.29
N HIS A 46 2.12 17.48 -5.60
CA HIS A 46 3.28 16.97 -4.88
C HIS A 46 3.23 17.33 -3.39
N HIS A 47 2.91 18.58 -3.06
CA HIS A 47 2.81 19.03 -1.68
C HIS A 47 1.75 18.26 -0.89
N ARG A 48 0.57 18.01 -1.49
CA ARG A 48 -0.47 17.18 -0.85
C ARG A 48 -0.02 15.74 -0.59
N LEU A 49 0.76 15.15 -1.50
CA LEU A 49 1.32 13.81 -1.29
C LEU A 49 2.34 13.81 -0.14
N ASP A 50 3.15 14.85 0.00
CA ASP A 50 4.13 14.96 1.08
C ASP A 50 3.47 15.18 2.44
N GLU A 51 2.46 16.06 2.52
CA GLU A 51 1.66 16.24 3.72
C GLU A 51 1.01 14.92 4.17
N ALA A 52 0.43 14.18 3.23
CA ALA A 52 -0.14 12.86 3.51
C ALA A 52 0.92 11.88 4.03
N ARG A 53 2.11 11.88 3.43
CA ARG A 53 3.23 11.01 3.86
C ARG A 53 3.68 11.32 5.29
N VAL A 54 3.91 12.60 5.60
CA VAL A 54 4.31 13.05 6.93
C VAL A 54 3.23 12.66 7.96
N LYS A 55 1.96 12.95 7.67
CA LYS A 55 0.86 12.63 8.58
C LYS A 55 0.75 11.14 8.88
N ILE A 56 0.90 10.29 7.86
CA ILE A 56 0.89 8.83 8.06
C ILE A 56 2.06 8.42 8.96
N LEU A 57 3.29 8.86 8.67
CA LEU A 57 4.46 8.50 9.48
C LEU A 57 4.32 8.94 10.94
N GLU A 58 3.76 10.12 11.20
CA GLU A 58 3.44 10.61 12.54
C GLU A 58 2.41 9.70 13.25
N ASP A 59 1.33 9.32 12.57
CA ASP A 59 0.29 8.45 13.12
C ASP A 59 0.82 7.04 13.45
N PHE A 60 1.81 6.56 12.70
CA PHE A 60 2.51 5.30 12.96
C PHE A 60 3.64 5.42 13.99
N GLY A 61 3.97 6.64 14.47
CA GLY A 61 5.06 6.87 15.43
C GLY A 61 6.47 6.68 14.84
N CYS A 62 6.61 6.83 13.53
CA CYS A 62 7.85 6.55 12.78
C CYS A 62 8.26 7.74 11.88
N PRO A 63 8.48 8.94 12.43
CA PRO A 63 8.69 10.16 11.63
C PRO A 63 9.90 10.09 10.69
N ASP A 64 10.94 9.34 11.06
CA ASP A 64 12.18 9.21 10.28
C ASP A 64 12.17 8.03 9.29
N ALA A 65 11.06 7.29 9.18
CA ALA A 65 10.98 6.14 8.29
C ALA A 65 10.66 6.55 6.84
N THR A 66 11.09 5.70 5.89
CA THR A 66 10.73 5.85 4.48
C THR A 66 9.36 5.23 4.23
N LEU A 67 8.41 6.02 3.73
CA LEU A 67 7.09 5.53 3.29
C LEU A 67 6.99 5.51 1.76
N ILE A 68 6.65 4.34 1.23
CA ILE A 68 6.35 4.11 -0.18
C ILE A 68 4.84 3.87 -0.31
N PHE A 69 4.17 4.68 -1.14
CA PHE A 69 2.77 4.43 -1.49
C PHE A 69 2.68 3.28 -2.50
N THR A 70 1.80 2.32 -2.25
CA THR A 70 1.46 1.24 -3.16
C THR A 70 -0.05 1.23 -3.41
N SER A 71 -0.51 0.49 -4.42
CA SER A 71 -1.94 0.28 -4.68
C SER A 71 -2.66 -0.52 -3.59
N GLY A 72 -1.92 -1.21 -2.72
CA GLY A 72 -2.46 -1.96 -1.60
C GLY A 72 -1.45 -2.92 -0.96
N ALA A 73 -1.91 -3.69 0.03
CA ALA A 73 -1.08 -4.60 0.81
C ALA A 73 -0.46 -5.74 -0.02
N THR A 74 -1.17 -6.23 -1.04
CA THR A 74 -0.63 -7.26 -1.95
C THR A 74 0.62 -6.76 -2.67
N GLU A 75 0.57 -5.57 -3.28
CA GLU A 75 1.73 -4.98 -3.95
C GLU A 75 2.86 -4.69 -2.95
N ALA A 76 2.55 -4.15 -1.77
CA ALA A 76 3.54 -3.87 -0.74
C ALA A 76 4.30 -5.15 -0.30
N ASN A 77 3.58 -6.25 -0.08
CA ASN A 77 4.16 -7.54 0.28
C ASN A 77 5.09 -8.09 -0.81
N TYR A 78 4.69 -7.98 -2.08
CA TYR A 78 5.54 -8.37 -3.21
C TYR A 78 6.78 -7.47 -3.32
N LEU A 79 6.61 -6.15 -3.22
CA LEU A 79 7.72 -5.19 -3.27
C LEU A 79 8.76 -5.47 -2.18
N ALA A 80 8.32 -5.71 -0.95
CA ALA A 80 9.21 -6.00 0.16
C ALA A 80 9.99 -7.31 -0.04
N LEU A 81 9.30 -8.41 -0.38
CA LEU A 81 9.95 -9.72 -0.51
C LEU A 81 10.85 -9.83 -1.74
N HIS A 82 10.42 -9.32 -2.89
CA HIS A 82 11.24 -9.32 -4.10
C HIS A 82 12.37 -8.29 -4.02
N GLY A 83 12.15 -7.15 -3.36
CA GLY A 83 13.19 -6.13 -3.15
C GLY A 83 14.32 -6.57 -2.22
N LEU A 84 14.03 -7.46 -1.26
CA LEU A 84 15.02 -8.05 -0.35
C LEU A 84 15.77 -9.23 -0.97
N LYS A 85 15.39 -9.71 -2.15
CA LYS A 85 15.98 -10.91 -2.76
C LYS A 85 17.46 -10.69 -3.10
N ASN A 86 18.34 -11.15 -2.22
CA ASN A 86 19.69 -11.57 -2.59
C ASN A 86 19.72 -13.11 -2.65
N PRO A 87 19.88 -13.72 -3.84
CA PRO A 87 19.81 -15.17 -4.04
C PRO A 87 20.74 -15.99 -3.13
N GLU A 88 21.86 -15.40 -2.69
CA GLU A 88 22.87 -16.12 -1.91
C GLU A 88 22.73 -15.95 -0.39
N ARG A 89 21.87 -15.03 0.09
CA ARG A 89 21.90 -14.59 1.49
C ARG A 89 20.55 -14.44 2.17
N THR A 90 19.45 -14.76 1.47
CA THR A 90 18.11 -14.43 1.96
C THR A 90 17.30 -15.70 2.18
N ALA A 91 17.00 -16.00 3.45
CA ALA A 91 16.01 -17.00 3.83
C ALA A 91 14.78 -16.27 4.40
N PHE A 92 13.59 -16.67 3.96
CA PHE A 92 12.32 -16.14 4.46
C PHE A 92 11.61 -17.20 5.30
N ALA A 93 11.04 -16.79 6.43
CA ALA A 93 10.15 -17.63 7.24
C ALA A 93 8.72 -17.07 7.14
N THR A 94 7.76 -17.94 6.83
CA THR A 94 6.33 -17.59 6.73
C THR A 94 5.47 -18.63 7.45
N SER A 95 4.22 -18.28 7.74
CA SER A 95 3.20 -19.16 8.29
C SER A 95 2.19 -19.58 7.23
N GLN A 96 1.61 -20.78 7.38
CA GLN A 96 0.45 -21.20 6.58
C GLN A 96 -0.79 -20.29 6.80
N ARG A 97 -0.79 -19.53 7.90
CA ARG A 97 -1.85 -18.56 8.24
C ARG A 97 -1.62 -17.17 7.66
N ASP A 98 -0.47 -16.92 7.06
CA ASP A 98 -0.21 -15.63 6.44
C ASP A 98 -1.17 -15.39 5.28
N HIS A 99 -1.47 -14.11 5.05
CA HIS A 99 -2.28 -13.69 3.92
C HIS A 99 -1.72 -14.27 2.62
N GLU A 100 -2.62 -14.63 1.70
CA GLU A 100 -2.25 -15.30 0.45
C GLU A 100 -1.17 -14.53 -0.34
N SER A 101 -1.18 -13.19 -0.30
CA SER A 101 -0.14 -12.39 -0.97
C SER A 101 1.28 -12.68 -0.48
N LEU A 102 1.48 -12.95 0.82
CA LEU A 102 2.80 -13.29 1.37
C LEU A 102 3.22 -14.70 1.00
N ARG A 103 2.28 -15.65 1.07
CA ARG A 103 2.52 -17.05 0.68
C ARG A 103 2.87 -17.13 -0.80
N ASN A 104 2.10 -16.48 -1.66
CA ASN A 104 2.33 -16.47 -3.11
C ASN A 104 3.64 -15.74 -3.48
N ALA A 105 3.94 -14.61 -2.82
CA ALA A 105 5.20 -13.90 -3.03
C ALA A 105 6.40 -14.77 -2.66
N THR A 106 6.38 -15.42 -1.49
CA THR A 106 7.48 -16.31 -1.07
C THR A 106 7.60 -17.57 -1.91
N SER A 107 6.49 -18.22 -2.29
CA SER A 107 6.52 -19.36 -3.21
C SER A 107 7.10 -18.98 -4.58
N SER A 108 6.78 -17.80 -5.10
CA SER A 108 7.33 -17.33 -6.37
C SER A 108 8.86 -17.18 -6.34
N LEU A 109 9.44 -16.87 -5.18
CA LEU A 109 10.88 -16.74 -4.99
C LEU A 109 11.58 -18.11 -4.95
N ALA A 110 10.94 -19.13 -4.39
CA ALA A 110 11.46 -20.50 -4.35
C ALA A 110 11.56 -21.11 -5.76
N THR A 111 10.55 -20.92 -6.61
CA THR A 111 10.51 -21.46 -7.98
C THR A 111 11.63 -20.90 -8.86
N HIS A 112 12.06 -19.66 -8.62
CA HIS A 112 13.16 -19.02 -9.37
C HIS A 112 14.57 -19.40 -8.87
N SER A 113 14.68 -20.27 -7.86
CA SER A 113 15.97 -20.75 -7.32
C SER A 113 16.43 -22.07 -7.96
N VAL A 114 15.68 -22.58 -8.94
CA VAL A 114 16.02 -23.78 -9.72
C VAL A 114 16.26 -23.32 -11.17
N ASN A 115 17.47 -23.58 -11.68
CA ASN A 115 18.00 -23.25 -13.03
C ASN A 115 19.00 -22.09 -13.11
N GLN A 116 20.05 -22.12 -12.28
CA GLN A 116 21.36 -21.61 -12.69
C GLN A 116 22.44 -22.64 -12.32
N THR A 117 22.63 -23.61 -13.22
CA THR A 117 23.83 -24.45 -13.36
C THR A 117 24.14 -24.56 -14.84
#